data_AF-A0A0U4C8F0-F1
#
_entry.id   AF-A0A0U4C8F0-F1
#
_cell.length_a   1.000
_cell.length_b   1.000
_cell.length_c   1.000
_cell.angle_alpha   90.00
_cell.angle_beta   90.00
_cell.angle_gamma   90.00
#
_symmetry.space_group_name_H-M   'P 1'
#
loop_
_entity.id
_entity.type
_entity.pdbx_description
1 polymer ?
#
loop_
_entity_poly.entity_id
_entity_poly.type
_entity_poly.pdbx_seq_one_letter_code
_entity_poly.pdbx_strand_id
1 'polypeptide(L)'
;MLSISVKITLSLLLALPACGTTRPAATAAVSPEAPAAQPVVTPGRTPPAASRIVVGAERLEKYLPQLKNKRVGLVINQTSRVGNAFLVDTLRARGVNVTAIFAPEHGFRGEEADGATIKDGRDARSGVPVRSVYGKTKKPTPEMLADVDVLVFDIQDVGARFYTFISTLHYVMEAAAEQNKPVLVLDRPNPNGDLVDGPILEPAHKSFVGLDPLPIAHGLTVGELANMINGEKWLAGGQRCRLTVVPVAAGYTHATAYHLPVRPSPNLPTDQSIRLYPSICLFEGTNVSVGRGTSTPFEVIGSPSQPATRPFSFTPKPNAGSPAPPLNGQLCYGLNLADAPARESSGLVLKYLLDFYQQSTDKANFFGKYFEQLTGTPALRQQIITGKSEAEIRSSWQPGLDKFKTLRRKYLLYPER
;
A
#
# COMPACT_ATOMS: atom_id res chain seq x y z
N MET A 1 -62.13 -32.32 22.02
CA MET A 1 -63.19 -32.34 20.98
C MET A 1 -62.81 -31.27 19.97
N LEU A 2 -62.60 -31.43 18.66
CA LEU A 2 -62.67 -32.46 17.61
C LEU A 2 -61.62 -31.92 16.58
N SER A 3 -60.48 -32.57 16.27
CA SER A 3 -60.21 -33.59 15.24
C SER A 3 -60.62 -33.29 13.78
N ILE A 4 -59.75 -33.77 12.86
CA ILE A 4 -59.87 -34.02 11.39
C ILE A 4 -59.28 -32.93 10.48
N SER A 5 -58.60 -33.17 9.35
CA SER A 5 -57.69 -34.20 8.80
C SER A 5 -57.48 -33.86 7.31
N VAL A 6 -56.22 -33.81 6.87
CA VAL A 6 -55.60 -34.06 5.54
C VAL A 6 -56.51 -34.41 4.34
N LYS A 7 -56.19 -33.86 3.15
CA LYS A 7 -56.17 -34.60 1.86
C LYS A 7 -55.26 -33.96 0.80
N ILE A 8 -54.31 -34.78 0.32
CA ILE A 8 -53.41 -34.59 -0.83
C ILE A 8 -54.14 -35.09 -2.09
N THR A 9 -53.98 -34.42 -3.23
CA THR A 9 -54.40 -34.98 -4.54
C THR A 9 -53.30 -34.78 -5.59
N LEU A 10 -52.89 -35.91 -6.17
CA LEU A 10 -51.92 -36.10 -7.24
C LEU A 10 -52.70 -36.28 -8.55
N SER A 11 -52.38 -35.54 -9.62
CA SER A 11 -53.00 -35.72 -10.94
C SER A 11 -51.95 -36.07 -11.99
N LEU A 12 -52.10 -37.27 -12.54
CA LEU A 12 -51.35 -37.92 -13.59
C LEU A 12 -52.12 -37.71 -14.92
N LEU A 13 -51.48 -37.26 -16.00
CA LEU A 13 -52.04 -37.33 -17.35
C LEU A 13 -51.09 -38.07 -18.29
N LEU A 14 -51.55 -39.24 -18.76
CA LEU A 14 -51.07 -39.95 -19.94
C LEU A 14 -51.91 -39.55 -21.16
N ALA A 15 -51.27 -39.39 -22.32
CA ALA A 15 -51.93 -39.43 -23.62
C ALA A 15 -51.17 -40.38 -24.57
N LEU A 16 -51.94 -41.28 -25.20
CA LEU A 16 -51.53 -42.36 -26.11
C LEU A 16 -51.46 -41.89 -27.58
N PRO A 17 -50.87 -42.70 -28.50
CA PRO A 17 -50.43 -42.26 -29.82
C PRO A 17 -51.47 -42.52 -30.94
N ALA A 18 -51.33 -41.81 -32.07
CA ALA A 18 -52.00 -42.13 -33.32
C ALA A 18 -50.98 -42.17 -34.49
N CYS A 19 -50.98 -43.30 -35.21
CA CYS A 19 -50.23 -43.54 -36.44
C CYS A 19 -50.84 -42.80 -37.64
N GLY A 20 -49.98 -42.32 -38.54
CA GLY A 20 -50.33 -41.93 -39.90
C GLY A 20 -49.13 -42.11 -40.83
N THR A 21 -49.29 -42.94 -41.85
CA THR A 21 -48.28 -43.48 -42.78
C THR A 21 -48.06 -42.59 -44.01
N THR A 22 -46.82 -42.47 -44.51
CA THR A 22 -46.54 -42.34 -45.96
C THR A 22 -45.13 -42.86 -46.32
N ARG A 23 -45.06 -43.50 -47.49
CA ARG A 23 -43.98 -44.33 -48.08
C ARG A 23 -42.75 -43.55 -48.59
N PRO A 24 -41.63 -44.25 -48.92
CA PRO A 24 -40.31 -43.66 -49.16
C PRO A 24 -39.99 -43.42 -50.65
N ALA A 25 -39.06 -42.50 -50.92
CA ALA A 25 -38.43 -42.34 -52.23
C ALA A 25 -36.89 -42.19 -52.11
N ALA A 26 -36.22 -43.10 -52.82
CA ALA A 26 -34.91 -43.04 -53.47
C ALA A 26 -33.74 -42.26 -52.85
N THR A 27 -32.72 -43.04 -52.50
CA THR A 27 -31.32 -42.66 -52.23
C THR A 27 -30.60 -42.17 -53.50
N ALA A 28 -29.98 -40.99 -53.40
CA ALA A 28 -28.89 -40.56 -54.28
C ALA A 28 -27.60 -40.43 -53.45
N ALA A 29 -26.50 -40.95 -54.01
CA ALA A 29 -25.20 -41.08 -53.37
C ALA A 29 -24.50 -39.72 -53.17
N VAL A 30 -23.82 -39.57 -52.04
CA VAL A 30 -22.84 -38.50 -51.77
C VAL A 30 -21.49 -39.14 -51.50
N SER A 31 -20.48 -38.67 -52.24
CA SER A 31 -19.07 -39.07 -52.18
C SER A 31 -18.42 -38.83 -50.80
N PRO A 32 -17.35 -39.56 -50.45
CA PRO A 32 -16.69 -39.41 -49.16
C PRO A 32 -15.91 -38.09 -49.08
N GLU A 33 -16.26 -37.27 -48.10
CA GLU A 33 -15.54 -36.03 -47.76
C GLU A 33 -14.23 -36.38 -47.02
N ALA A 34 -13.13 -35.77 -47.45
CA ALA A 34 -11.80 -35.99 -46.89
C ALA A 34 -11.71 -35.49 -45.43
N PRO A 35 -10.91 -36.13 -44.56
CA PRO A 35 -10.82 -35.73 -43.16
C PRO A 35 -10.23 -34.33 -43.02
N ALA A 36 -10.95 -33.45 -42.32
CA ALA A 36 -10.52 -32.10 -42.00
C ALA A 36 -9.18 -32.12 -41.24
N ALA A 37 -8.20 -31.37 -41.76
CA ALA A 37 -6.91 -31.18 -41.10
C ALA A 37 -7.10 -30.47 -39.75
N GLN A 38 -6.58 -31.08 -38.69
CA GLN A 38 -6.54 -30.46 -37.37
C GLN A 38 -5.67 -29.19 -37.41
N PRO A 39 -6.07 -28.11 -36.72
CA PRO A 39 -5.25 -26.91 -36.63
C PRO A 39 -3.95 -27.25 -35.90
N VAL A 40 -2.82 -27.03 -36.58
CA VAL A 40 -1.49 -27.10 -35.99
C VAL A 40 -1.41 -26.00 -34.93
N VAL A 41 -1.49 -26.40 -33.66
CA VAL A 41 -1.22 -25.53 -32.53
C VAL A 41 0.28 -25.25 -32.53
N THR A 42 0.68 -24.09 -33.04
CA THR A 42 2.01 -23.56 -32.80
C THR A 42 2.20 -23.43 -31.28
N PRO A 43 3.31 -23.93 -30.70
CA PRO A 43 3.60 -23.70 -29.29
C PRO A 43 3.65 -22.20 -29.06
N GLY A 44 2.63 -21.68 -28.39
CA GLY A 44 2.61 -20.30 -27.92
C GLY A 44 3.87 -20.10 -27.09
N ARG A 45 4.71 -19.16 -27.53
CA ARG A 45 5.89 -18.73 -26.79
C ARG A 45 5.43 -18.39 -25.37
N THR A 46 5.81 -19.21 -24.39
CA THR A 46 5.59 -18.93 -22.97
C THR A 46 6.05 -17.49 -22.74
N PRO A 47 5.22 -16.61 -22.15
CA PRO A 47 5.69 -15.29 -21.75
C PRO A 47 6.98 -15.50 -20.96
N PRO A 48 8.08 -14.77 -21.26
CA PRO A 48 9.29 -14.91 -20.46
C PRO A 48 8.89 -14.73 -19.00
N ALA A 49 9.26 -15.69 -18.15
CA ALA A 49 9.07 -15.58 -16.71
C ALA A 49 9.53 -14.18 -16.31
N ALA A 50 8.62 -13.39 -15.74
CA ALA A 50 8.90 -12.01 -15.35
C ALA A 50 10.22 -12.02 -14.56
N SER A 51 11.23 -11.34 -15.11
CA SER A 51 12.56 -11.33 -14.52
C SER A 51 12.44 -10.82 -13.09
N ARG A 52 12.90 -11.62 -12.12
CA ARG A 52 12.91 -11.25 -10.71
C ARG A 52 13.50 -9.84 -10.55
N ILE A 53 12.73 -8.93 -9.93
CA ILE A 53 13.24 -7.60 -9.59
C ILE A 53 14.34 -7.74 -8.53
N VAL A 54 15.50 -7.14 -8.81
CA VAL A 54 16.64 -7.09 -7.88
C VAL A 54 16.67 -5.72 -7.22
N VAL A 55 16.28 -5.65 -5.96
CA VAL A 55 16.18 -4.41 -5.18
C VAL A 55 17.57 -3.87 -4.79
N GLY A 56 17.66 -2.60 -4.39
CA GLY A 56 18.92 -1.95 -4.02
C GLY A 56 19.71 -2.72 -2.95
N ALA A 57 19.02 -3.33 -1.98
CA ALA A 57 19.63 -4.14 -0.92
C ALA A 57 20.41 -5.37 -1.46
N GLU A 58 19.99 -5.94 -2.58
CA GLU A 58 20.62 -7.12 -3.18
C GLU A 58 21.85 -6.76 -4.03
N ARG A 59 22.04 -5.48 -4.35
CA ARG A 59 23.15 -4.96 -5.17
C ARG A 59 24.37 -4.64 -4.33
N LEU A 60 24.81 -5.62 -3.54
CA LEU A 60 25.90 -5.51 -2.55
C LEU A 60 27.18 -4.90 -3.15
N GLU A 61 27.50 -5.23 -4.40
CA GLU A 61 28.67 -4.72 -5.11
C GLU A 61 28.64 -3.20 -5.31
N LYS A 62 27.46 -2.57 -5.31
CA LYS A 62 27.31 -1.12 -5.51
C LYS A 62 27.59 -0.31 -4.25
N TYR A 63 27.49 -0.92 -3.06
CA TYR A 63 27.56 -0.16 -1.82
C TYR A 63 28.48 -0.72 -0.74
N LEU A 64 28.83 -2.01 -0.75
CA LEU A 64 29.79 -2.54 0.22
C LEU A 64 31.13 -1.78 0.26
N PRO A 65 31.72 -1.33 -0.87
CA PRO A 65 32.94 -0.53 -0.84
C PRO A 65 32.79 0.77 -0.04
N GLN A 66 31.60 1.38 -0.04
CA GLN A 66 31.31 2.63 0.65
C GLN A 66 31.15 2.44 2.18
N LEU A 67 30.85 1.20 2.60
CA LEU A 67 30.67 0.83 4.02
C LEU A 67 31.96 0.31 4.67
N LYS A 68 33.01 0.07 3.89
CA LYS A 68 34.28 -0.46 4.40
C LYS A 68 34.89 0.49 5.43
N ASN A 69 35.27 -0.05 6.59
CA ASN A 69 35.86 0.70 7.71
C ASN A 69 34.98 1.84 8.23
N LYS A 70 33.66 1.78 8.04
CA LYS A 70 32.69 2.75 8.59
C LYS A 70 31.87 2.10 9.69
N ARG A 71 31.49 2.90 10.70
CA ARG A 71 30.43 2.57 11.65
C ARG A 71 29.09 2.81 10.98
N VAL A 72 28.30 1.76 10.77
CA VAL A 72 27.08 1.80 9.97
C VAL A 72 25.85 1.79 10.87
N GLY A 73 24.99 2.81 10.71
CA GLY A 73 23.65 2.85 11.29
C GLY A 73 22.62 2.38 10.27
N LEU A 74 21.75 1.44 10.63
CA LEU A 74 20.73 0.87 9.74
C LEU A 74 19.33 1.37 10.11
N VAL A 75 18.65 2.07 9.22
CA VAL A 75 17.22 2.39 9.33
C VAL A 75 16.45 1.32 8.55
N ILE A 76 15.93 0.33 9.26
CA ILE A 76 15.42 -0.92 8.68
C ILE A 76 14.19 -1.40 9.42
N ASN A 77 13.38 -2.22 8.73
CA ASN A 77 12.34 -3.02 9.37
C ASN A 77 12.34 -4.47 8.84
N GLN A 78 11.26 -5.23 9.10
CA GLN A 78 11.16 -6.64 8.73
C GLN A 78 11.23 -6.92 7.22
N THR A 79 10.96 -5.88 6.42
CA THR A 79 11.01 -5.92 4.95
C THR A 79 12.44 -5.78 4.40
N SER A 80 13.38 -5.35 5.26
CA SER A 80 14.80 -5.17 4.93
C SER A 80 15.50 -6.52 4.81
N ARG A 81 15.38 -7.14 3.63
CA ARG A 81 15.91 -8.47 3.32
C ARG A 81 16.76 -8.48 2.05
N VAL A 82 17.72 -9.42 2.03
CA VAL A 82 18.51 -9.84 0.89
C VAL A 82 18.29 -11.35 0.73
N GLY A 83 17.58 -11.75 -0.31
CA GLY A 83 16.97 -13.09 -0.37
C GLY A 83 16.14 -13.38 0.89
N ASN A 84 16.48 -14.46 1.61
CA ASN A 84 15.76 -14.88 2.83
C ASN A 84 16.36 -14.33 4.13
N ALA A 85 17.51 -13.65 4.07
CA ALA A 85 18.19 -13.12 5.25
C ALA A 85 17.86 -11.63 5.47
N PHE A 86 17.84 -11.18 6.73
CA PHE A 86 17.75 -9.75 7.01
C PHE A 86 19.02 -9.03 6.55
N LEU A 87 18.89 -7.76 6.17
CA LEU A 87 20.01 -6.94 5.72
C LEU A 87 21.09 -6.84 6.81
N VAL A 88 20.71 -6.61 8.07
CA VAL A 88 21.66 -6.54 9.20
C VAL A 88 22.52 -7.80 9.32
N ASP A 89 21.91 -8.97 9.18
CA ASP A 89 22.61 -10.25 9.28
C ASP A 89 23.56 -10.44 8.08
N THR A 90 23.09 -10.05 6.88
CA THR A 90 23.87 -10.11 5.63
C THR A 90 25.09 -9.19 5.68
N LEU A 91 24.93 -7.95 6.13
CA LEU A 91 26.05 -6.98 6.20
C LEU A 91 27.09 -7.39 7.24
N ARG A 92 26.66 -7.85 8.42
CA ARG A 92 27.59 -8.35 9.45
C ARG A 92 28.37 -9.57 8.99
N ALA A 93 27.72 -10.52 8.30
CA ALA A 93 28.40 -11.67 7.71
C ALA A 93 29.44 -11.29 6.64
N ARG A 94 29.32 -10.09 6.05
CA ARG A 94 30.28 -9.50 5.10
C ARG A 94 31.33 -8.60 5.76
N GLY A 95 31.40 -8.59 7.10
CA GLY A 95 32.39 -7.81 7.85
C GLY A 95 32.07 -6.31 7.97
N VAL A 96 30.83 -5.89 7.69
CA VAL A 96 30.40 -4.50 7.91
C VAL A 96 30.22 -4.25 9.41
N ASN A 97 30.81 -3.16 9.90
CA ASN A 97 30.70 -2.74 11.30
C ASN A 97 29.36 -2.02 11.55
N VAL A 98 28.30 -2.78 11.78
CA VAL A 98 26.98 -2.23 12.14
C VAL A 98 26.94 -1.87 13.62
N THR A 99 26.76 -0.58 13.93
CA THR A 99 26.83 -0.04 15.29
C THR A 99 25.48 0.36 15.88
N ALA A 100 24.47 0.57 15.04
CA ALA A 100 23.11 0.93 15.48
C ALA A 100 22.04 0.45 14.49
N ILE A 101 20.87 0.10 15.01
CA ILE A 101 19.63 -0.12 14.27
C ILE A 101 18.62 0.94 14.72
N PHE A 102 18.03 1.64 13.76
CA PHE A 102 16.94 2.59 13.94
C PHE A 102 15.66 1.95 13.43
N ALA A 103 14.80 1.54 14.36
CA ALA A 103 13.57 0.85 14.03
C ALA A 103 12.41 1.86 13.98
N PRO A 104 11.67 1.94 12.85
CA PRO A 104 10.52 2.83 12.69
C PRO A 104 9.28 2.22 13.39
N GLU A 105 8.09 2.52 12.89
CA GLU A 105 6.85 1.86 13.32
C GLU A 105 6.92 0.32 13.15
N HIS A 106 6.33 -0.44 14.08
CA HIS A 106 6.25 -1.93 14.11
C HIS A 106 7.55 -2.72 14.39
N GLY A 107 8.62 -2.07 14.82
CA GLY A 107 9.89 -2.78 15.09
C GLY A 107 10.66 -3.08 13.81
N PHE A 108 11.67 -3.95 13.93
CA PHE A 108 12.47 -4.35 12.77
C PHE A 108 12.51 -5.83 12.44
N ARG A 109 12.08 -6.72 13.35
CA ARG A 109 11.96 -8.16 13.05
C ARG A 109 10.53 -8.61 12.71
N GLY A 110 9.55 -7.72 12.84
CA GLY A 110 8.15 -8.01 12.50
C GLY A 110 7.42 -8.82 13.58
N GLU A 111 7.93 -8.77 14.81
CA GLU A 111 7.38 -9.46 15.98
C GLU A 111 6.48 -8.54 16.83
N GLU A 112 6.47 -7.23 16.55
CA GLU A 112 5.73 -6.23 17.32
C GLU A 112 4.36 -5.90 16.71
N ALA A 113 3.40 -5.53 17.55
CA ALA A 113 2.06 -5.12 17.12
C ALA A 113 2.03 -3.72 16.47
N ASP A 114 0.92 -3.39 15.81
CA ASP A 114 0.67 -2.07 15.23
C ASP A 114 0.64 -0.97 16.31
N GLY A 115 1.31 0.16 16.06
CA GLY A 115 1.47 1.26 17.03
C GLY A 115 2.29 0.95 18.29
N ALA A 116 2.92 -0.23 18.39
CA ALA A 116 3.73 -0.59 19.56
C ALA A 116 4.95 0.34 19.71
N THR A 117 5.18 0.83 20.92
CA THR A 117 6.43 1.55 21.24
C THR A 117 7.55 0.54 21.39
N ILE A 118 8.50 0.55 20.47
CA ILE A 118 9.74 -0.21 20.61
C ILE A 118 10.54 0.44 21.73
N LYS A 119 10.88 -0.33 22.76
CA LYS A 119 11.83 0.13 23.77
C LYS A 119 13.24 -0.01 23.21
N ASP A 120 14.08 0.99 23.47
CA ASP A 120 15.50 0.88 23.21
C ASP A 120 16.06 -0.40 23.83
N GLY A 121 16.91 -1.09 23.09
CA GLY A 121 17.39 -2.41 23.49
C GLY A 121 18.57 -2.88 22.64
N ARG A 122 18.75 -4.20 22.60
CA ARG A 122 19.70 -4.86 21.71
C ARG A 122 18.99 -5.94 20.93
N ASP A 123 19.34 -6.07 19.67
CA ASP A 123 18.90 -7.20 18.87
C ASP A 123 19.47 -8.50 19.44
N ALA A 124 18.62 -9.44 19.82
CA ALA A 124 19.03 -10.70 20.43
C ALA A 124 19.97 -11.52 19.54
N ARG A 125 19.83 -11.42 18.21
CA ARG A 125 20.63 -12.18 17.25
C ARG A 125 21.99 -11.55 16.97
N SER A 126 22.03 -10.25 16.70
CA SER A 126 23.26 -9.55 16.29
C SER A 126 24.00 -8.88 17.45
N GLY A 127 23.34 -8.66 18.58
CA GLY A 127 23.83 -7.87 19.71
C GLY A 127 23.85 -6.36 19.46
N VAL A 128 23.46 -5.89 18.27
CA VAL A 128 23.51 -4.49 17.88
C VAL A 128 22.47 -3.67 18.67
N PRO A 129 22.82 -2.47 19.17
CA PRO A 129 21.87 -1.55 19.78
C PRO A 129 20.71 -1.20 18.84
N VAL A 130 19.49 -1.28 19.36
CA VAL A 130 18.25 -0.90 18.66
C VAL A 130 17.70 0.37 19.31
N ARG A 131 17.44 1.39 18.50
CA ARG A 131 16.87 2.67 18.88
C ARG A 131 15.53 2.85 18.17
N SER A 132 14.51 3.24 18.92
CA SER A 132 13.22 3.58 18.32
C SER A 132 13.29 4.96 17.66
N VAL A 133 12.89 5.04 16.39
CA VAL A 133 12.64 6.31 15.67
C VAL A 133 11.14 6.50 15.41
N TYR A 134 10.31 6.07 16.37
CA TYR A 134 8.87 6.21 16.37
C TYR A 134 8.34 6.76 17.71
N GLY A 135 7.09 7.24 17.74
CA GLY A 135 6.46 7.76 18.95
C GLY A 135 7.05 9.09 19.39
N LYS A 136 7.68 9.13 20.57
CA LYS A 136 8.26 10.36 21.15
C LYS A 136 9.49 10.85 20.38
N THR A 137 10.27 9.94 19.84
CA THR A 137 11.51 10.24 19.11
C THR A 137 11.35 9.78 17.68
N LYS A 138 11.00 10.69 16.76
CA LYS A 138 10.81 10.37 15.32
C LYS A 138 12.04 10.68 14.47
N LYS A 139 12.85 11.62 14.93
CA LYS A 139 14.13 12.02 14.32
C LYS A 139 15.28 11.44 15.14
N PRO A 140 16.27 10.75 14.53
CA PRO A 140 17.48 10.33 15.25
C PRO A 140 18.13 11.52 15.95
N THR A 141 18.46 11.37 17.24
CA THR A 141 19.13 12.45 17.99
C THR A 141 20.64 12.46 17.71
N PRO A 142 21.34 13.58 17.97
CA PRO A 142 22.80 13.63 17.85
C PRO A 142 23.50 12.52 18.64
N GLU A 143 23.01 12.20 19.83
CA GLU A 143 23.55 11.14 20.71
C GLU A 143 23.38 9.76 20.08
N MET A 144 22.22 9.50 19.45
CA MET A 144 22.01 8.23 18.74
C MET A 144 22.93 8.08 17.53
N LEU A 145 23.39 9.19 16.96
CA LEU A 145 24.26 9.22 15.78
C LEU A 145 25.75 9.34 16.13
N ALA A 146 26.13 9.50 17.40
CA ALA A 146 27.53 9.70 17.82
C ALA A 146 28.46 8.60 17.30
N ASP A 147 27.98 7.35 17.32
CA ASP A 147 28.70 6.16 16.87
C ASP A 147 28.37 5.69 15.46
N VAL A 148 27.90 6.59 14.60
CA VAL A 148 27.51 6.30 13.21
C VAL A 148 28.28 7.20 12.24
N ASP A 149 28.97 6.63 11.27
CA ASP A 149 29.66 7.37 10.20
C ASP A 149 28.82 7.46 8.93
N VAL A 150 27.91 6.51 8.71
CA VAL A 150 27.00 6.46 7.55
C VAL A 150 25.68 5.81 7.96
N LEU A 151 24.58 6.40 7.52
CA LEU A 151 23.25 5.85 7.68
C LEU A 151 22.83 5.11 6.41
N VAL A 152 22.26 3.92 6.54
CA VAL A 152 21.68 3.15 5.44
C VAL A 152 20.19 3.03 5.68
N PHE A 153 19.38 3.49 4.74
CA PHE A 153 17.92 3.36 4.76
C PHE A 153 17.49 2.25 3.80
N ASP A 154 16.81 1.23 4.33
CA ASP A 154 16.27 0.12 3.55
C ASP A 154 14.94 -0.36 4.14
N ILE A 155 13.84 0.22 3.66
CA ILE A 155 12.48 -0.12 4.09
C ILE A 155 11.56 -0.14 2.86
N GLN A 156 10.73 -1.18 2.75
CA GLN A 156 9.68 -1.26 1.74
C GLN A 156 8.52 -0.34 2.11
N ASP A 157 8.27 0.65 1.27
CA ASP A 157 7.12 1.56 1.35
C ASP A 157 5.94 1.05 0.49
N VAL A 158 4.79 1.74 0.52
CA VAL A 158 3.58 1.39 -0.26
C VAL A 158 3.08 2.51 -1.17
N GLY A 159 3.75 3.66 -1.25
CA GLY A 159 3.46 4.72 -2.22
C GLY A 159 2.34 5.68 -1.82
N ALA A 160 2.03 5.78 -0.53
CA ALA A 160 1.02 6.68 0.00
C ALA A 160 1.63 7.63 1.03
N ARG A 161 1.28 8.92 0.95
CA ARG A 161 1.88 9.99 1.76
C ARG A 161 1.77 9.75 3.27
N PHE A 162 0.67 9.15 3.71
CA PHE A 162 0.41 8.84 5.11
C PHE A 162 1.04 7.53 5.60
N TYR A 163 1.76 6.80 4.75
CA TYR A 163 2.59 5.68 5.18
C TYR A 163 3.94 6.20 5.70
N THR A 164 4.18 6.08 7.01
CA THR A 164 5.12 6.94 7.73
C THR A 164 6.61 6.63 7.51
N PHE A 165 6.95 5.62 6.71
CA PHE A 165 8.35 5.30 6.41
C PHE A 165 9.03 6.38 5.57
N ILE A 166 8.31 7.06 4.67
CA ILE A 166 8.85 8.23 3.96
C ILE A 166 9.02 9.44 4.89
N SER A 167 8.18 9.60 5.91
CA SER A 167 8.39 10.62 6.95
C SER A 167 9.61 10.31 7.81
N THR A 168 9.85 9.02 8.07
CA THR A 168 11.09 8.56 8.73
C THR A 168 12.31 8.86 7.87
N LEU A 169 12.25 8.60 6.55
CA LEU A 169 13.30 8.95 5.60
C LEU A 169 13.63 10.45 5.65
N HIS A 170 12.62 11.32 5.63
CA HIS A 170 12.79 12.78 5.76
C HIS A 170 13.59 13.13 7.02
N TYR A 171 13.17 12.64 8.18
CA TYR A 171 13.86 12.95 9.44
C TYR A 171 15.25 12.35 9.55
N VAL A 172 15.49 11.16 8.98
CA VAL A 172 16.83 10.56 8.89
C VAL A 172 17.74 11.43 8.04
N MET A 173 17.26 11.90 6.89
CA MET A 173 18.03 12.80 6.02
C MET A 173 18.30 14.15 6.68
N GLU A 174 17.32 14.70 7.41
CA GLU A 174 17.49 15.95 8.16
C GLU A 174 18.55 15.79 9.26
N ALA A 175 18.43 14.78 10.12
CA ALA A 175 19.40 14.52 11.19
C ALA A 175 20.81 14.25 10.62
N ALA A 176 20.91 13.55 9.50
CA ALA A 176 22.18 13.30 8.83
C ALA A 176 22.80 14.58 8.28
N ALA A 177 22.01 15.47 7.67
CA ALA A 177 22.47 16.77 7.19
C ALA A 177 22.98 17.66 8.33
N GLU A 178 22.24 17.74 9.44
CA GLU A 178 22.62 18.49 10.64
C GLU A 178 23.94 17.99 11.26
N GLN A 179 24.23 16.69 11.15
CA GLN A 179 25.42 16.06 11.71
C GLN A 179 26.51 15.77 10.67
N ASN A 180 26.37 16.26 9.44
CA ASN A 180 27.28 16.03 8.32
C ASN A 180 27.60 14.53 8.05
N LYS A 181 26.59 13.67 8.19
CA LYS A 181 26.69 12.22 7.95
C LYS A 181 26.12 11.87 6.57
N PRO A 182 26.79 11.03 5.77
CA PRO A 182 26.21 10.50 4.54
C PRO A 182 25.03 9.56 4.81
N VAL A 183 24.07 9.58 3.88
CA VAL A 183 22.92 8.65 3.84
C VAL A 183 22.98 7.86 2.55
N LEU A 184 22.85 6.55 2.67
CA LEU A 184 22.71 5.60 1.58
C LEU A 184 21.28 5.05 1.57
N VAL A 185 20.51 5.29 0.51
CA VAL A 185 19.18 4.69 0.34
C VAL A 185 19.29 3.47 -0.56
N LEU A 186 18.89 2.31 -0.06
CA LEU A 186 18.76 1.08 -0.84
C LEU A 186 17.35 1.04 -1.40
N ASP A 187 17.23 1.35 -2.69
CA ASP A 187 15.92 1.63 -3.27
C ASP A 187 15.08 0.37 -3.47
N ARG A 188 13.75 0.53 -3.41
CA ARG A 188 12.77 -0.54 -3.54
C ARG A 188 11.62 -0.10 -4.46
N PRO A 189 11.02 -1.02 -5.22
CA PRO A 189 9.83 -0.74 -6.02
C PRO A 189 8.71 -0.14 -5.18
N ASN A 190 7.96 0.79 -5.76
CA ASN A 190 6.73 1.30 -5.18
C ASN A 190 5.55 0.45 -5.72
N PRO A 191 4.81 -0.30 -4.88
CA PRO A 191 3.66 -1.10 -5.34
C PRO A 191 2.49 -0.27 -5.88
N ASN A 192 2.49 1.04 -5.62
CA ASN A 192 1.60 2.05 -6.20
C ASN A 192 2.38 3.06 -7.07
N GLY A 193 3.52 2.69 -7.66
CA GLY A 193 4.34 3.55 -8.52
C GLY A 193 3.59 4.08 -9.75
N ASP A 194 2.62 3.32 -10.23
CA ASP A 194 1.70 3.63 -11.33
C ASP A 194 0.51 4.52 -10.89
N LEU A 195 0.54 5.14 -9.71
CA LEU A 195 -0.50 6.05 -9.22
C LEU A 195 0.11 7.39 -8.76
N VAL A 196 -0.35 8.47 -9.38
CA VAL A 196 -0.04 9.85 -8.97
C VAL A 196 -1.33 10.66 -8.93
N ASP A 197 -1.94 10.78 -7.76
CA ASP A 197 -3.26 11.38 -7.59
C ASP A 197 -3.52 11.87 -6.14
N GLY A 198 -4.51 12.77 -6.02
CA GLY A 198 -4.95 13.38 -4.77
C GLY A 198 -4.39 14.78 -4.52
N PRO A 199 -4.97 15.52 -3.57
CA PRO A 199 -4.54 16.87 -3.20
C PRO A 199 -3.11 16.91 -2.65
N ILE A 200 -2.40 17.98 -3.01
CA ILE A 200 -1.06 18.27 -2.48
C ILE A 200 -1.18 18.68 -1.01
N LEU A 201 -0.28 18.17 -0.17
CA LEU A 201 -0.21 18.56 1.23
C LEU A 201 0.08 20.07 1.37
N GLU A 202 -0.79 20.77 2.07
CA GLU A 202 -0.60 22.16 2.47
C GLU A 202 0.24 22.24 3.77
N PRO A 203 1.14 23.23 3.90
CA PRO A 203 2.01 23.35 5.08
C PRO A 203 1.26 23.39 6.42
N ALA A 204 0.05 23.94 6.46
CA ALA A 204 -0.78 24.02 7.66
C ALA A 204 -1.21 22.65 8.20
N HIS A 205 -1.15 21.59 7.38
CA HIS A 205 -1.54 20.23 7.73
C HIS A 205 -0.34 19.29 7.85
N LYS A 206 0.89 19.83 7.85
CA LYS A 206 2.12 19.05 8.05
C LYS A 206 2.04 18.29 9.38
N SER A 207 2.29 16.98 9.32
CA SER A 207 2.32 16.09 10.47
C SER A 207 3.21 14.88 10.18
N PHE A 208 3.32 13.92 11.09
CA PHE A 208 4.12 12.73 10.82
C PHE A 208 3.54 11.84 9.70
N VAL A 209 2.26 11.99 9.35
CA VAL A 209 1.63 11.30 8.21
C VAL A 209 1.61 12.14 6.94
N GLY A 210 2.42 13.19 6.90
CA GLY A 210 2.60 14.04 5.75
C GLY A 210 3.55 15.17 6.10
N LEU A 211 4.84 15.00 5.76
CA LEU A 211 5.85 16.04 5.95
C LEU A 211 6.08 16.83 4.66
N ASP A 212 6.23 16.13 3.54
CA ASP A 212 6.60 16.74 2.28
C ASP A 212 5.37 17.13 1.44
N PRO A 213 5.45 18.17 0.58
CA PRO A 213 4.34 18.66 -0.25
C PRO A 213 4.03 17.70 -1.40
N LEU A 214 3.61 16.48 -1.05
CA LEU A 214 3.27 15.38 -1.95
C LEU A 214 1.74 15.32 -2.14
N PRO A 215 1.25 14.81 -3.27
CA PRO A 215 -0.13 14.30 -3.37
C PRO A 215 -0.32 13.10 -2.44
N ILE A 216 -1.56 12.60 -2.30
CA ILE A 216 -1.86 11.38 -1.51
C ILE A 216 -1.05 10.19 -2.02
N ALA A 217 -1.15 9.91 -3.32
CA ALA A 217 -0.35 8.91 -4.00
C ALA A 217 0.69 9.62 -4.86
N HIS A 218 1.97 9.41 -4.58
CA HIS A 218 3.07 10.20 -5.15
C HIS A 218 3.80 9.51 -6.29
N GLY A 219 3.60 8.20 -6.47
CA GLY A 219 4.24 7.41 -7.54
C GLY A 219 5.76 7.50 -7.55
N LEU A 220 6.41 7.70 -6.42
CA LEU A 220 7.87 7.74 -6.30
C LEU A 220 8.33 6.52 -5.52
N THR A 221 9.46 5.94 -5.91
CA THR A 221 10.23 5.06 -5.03
C THR A 221 10.85 5.87 -3.89
N VAL A 222 11.32 5.18 -2.84
CA VAL A 222 11.98 5.86 -1.70
C VAL A 222 13.28 6.55 -2.12
N GLY A 223 14.01 5.99 -3.08
CA GLY A 223 15.21 6.59 -3.66
C GLY A 223 14.94 7.85 -4.47
N GLU A 224 13.93 7.83 -5.33
CA GLU A 224 13.51 9.04 -6.08
C GLU A 224 12.98 10.12 -5.14
N LEU A 225 12.20 9.75 -4.11
CA LEU A 225 11.73 10.70 -3.10
C LEU A 225 12.88 11.29 -2.29
N ALA A 226 13.88 10.49 -1.89
CA ALA A 226 15.07 11.01 -1.22
C ALA A 226 15.80 12.06 -2.09
N ASN A 227 15.97 11.78 -3.38
CA ASN A 227 16.54 12.75 -4.31
C ASN A 227 15.70 14.02 -4.42
N MET A 228 14.37 13.89 -4.45
CA MET A 228 13.43 15.02 -4.50
C MET A 228 13.51 15.88 -3.24
N ILE A 229 13.46 15.28 -2.04
CA ILE A 229 13.62 15.99 -0.75
C ILE A 229 14.91 16.82 -0.74
N ASN A 230 16.01 16.24 -1.23
CA ASN A 230 17.32 16.89 -1.26
C ASN A 230 17.43 17.98 -2.34
N GLY A 231 16.89 17.71 -3.53
CA GLY A 231 16.93 18.61 -4.67
C GLY A 231 16.10 19.88 -4.44
N GLU A 232 14.87 19.69 -3.95
CA GLU A 232 13.90 20.75 -3.64
C GLU A 232 14.16 21.43 -2.27
N LYS A 233 15.19 21.00 -1.54
CA LYS A 233 15.63 21.58 -0.25
C LYS A 233 14.51 21.59 0.80
N TRP A 234 13.80 20.46 0.94
CA TRP A 234 12.68 20.33 1.89
C TRP A 234 13.13 20.08 3.34
N LEU A 235 14.40 19.77 3.57
CA LEU A 235 14.98 19.64 4.91
C LEU A 235 15.04 21.00 5.62
N ALA A 236 15.04 21.00 6.95
CA ALA A 236 15.16 22.23 7.74
C ALA A 236 16.31 23.14 7.28
N GLY A 237 16.03 24.45 7.26
CA GLY A 237 17.01 25.47 6.81
C GLY A 237 17.40 25.37 5.33
N GLY A 238 16.68 24.58 4.52
CA GLY A 238 17.04 24.33 3.12
C GLY A 238 18.33 23.53 2.97
N GLN A 239 18.71 22.75 3.99
CA GLN A 239 19.90 21.94 4.00
C GLN A 239 19.83 20.81 2.96
N ARG A 240 21.01 20.26 2.65
CA ARG A 240 21.16 19.08 1.80
C ARG A 240 21.92 18.00 2.53
N CYS A 241 21.41 16.79 2.43
CA CYS A 241 22.09 15.58 2.90
C CYS A 241 23.10 15.11 1.85
N ARG A 242 24.24 14.54 2.31
CA ARG A 242 25.17 13.81 1.44
C ARG A 242 24.56 12.45 1.08
N LEU A 243 23.69 12.46 0.09
CA LEU A 243 22.86 11.34 -0.31
C LEU A 243 23.52 10.50 -1.42
N THR A 244 23.43 9.17 -1.29
CA THR A 244 23.65 8.22 -2.38
C THR A 244 22.47 7.27 -2.45
N VAL A 245 21.96 7.01 -3.64
CA VAL A 245 20.87 6.05 -3.88
C VAL A 245 21.43 4.86 -4.65
N VAL A 246 21.15 3.65 -4.17
CA VAL A 246 21.40 2.40 -4.90
C VAL A 246 20.08 2.00 -5.58
N PRO A 247 19.93 2.24 -6.89
CA PRO A 247 18.67 1.99 -7.56
C PRO A 247 18.41 0.48 -7.68
N VAL A 248 17.14 0.13 -7.78
CA VAL A 248 16.66 -1.16 -8.28
C VAL A 248 17.37 -1.47 -9.60
N ALA A 249 17.70 -2.74 -9.84
CA ALA A 249 18.33 -3.15 -11.08
C ALA A 249 17.41 -2.88 -12.30
N ALA A 250 17.97 -3.01 -13.50
CA ALA A 250 17.20 -2.88 -14.74
C ALA A 250 16.00 -3.84 -14.76
N GLY A 251 14.90 -3.41 -15.39
CA GLY A 251 13.66 -4.18 -15.50
C GLY A 251 12.51 -3.68 -14.61
N TYR A 252 12.73 -2.65 -13.80
CA TYR A 252 11.66 -1.93 -13.10
C TYR A 252 11.31 -0.62 -13.83
N THR A 253 10.02 -0.40 -14.03
CA THR A 253 9.40 0.87 -14.45
C THR A 253 8.27 1.19 -13.48
N HIS A 254 7.79 2.44 -13.47
CA HIS A 254 6.65 2.80 -12.64
C HIS A 254 5.37 2.04 -13.00
N ALA A 255 5.26 1.47 -14.21
CA ALA A 255 4.16 0.61 -14.62
C ALA A 255 4.32 -0.86 -14.19
N THR A 256 5.46 -1.23 -13.62
CA THR A 256 5.75 -2.62 -13.23
C THR A 256 4.94 -2.99 -11.98
N ALA A 257 4.04 -3.97 -12.10
CA ALA A 257 3.36 -4.55 -10.96
C ALA A 257 4.37 -5.23 -10.02
N TYR A 258 4.31 -4.92 -8.73
CA TYR A 258 5.25 -5.44 -7.74
C TYR A 258 4.51 -6.04 -6.55
N HIS A 259 4.66 -7.35 -6.40
CA HIS A 259 4.14 -8.15 -5.30
C HIS A 259 5.15 -8.14 -4.15
N LEU A 260 4.73 -7.70 -2.96
CA LEU A 260 5.64 -7.57 -1.83
C LEU A 260 5.97 -8.95 -1.23
N PRO A 261 7.26 -9.33 -1.15
CA PRO A 261 7.64 -10.64 -0.58
C PRO A 261 7.43 -10.71 0.94
N VAL A 262 7.33 -9.56 1.60
CA VAL A 262 7.09 -9.43 3.04
C VAL A 262 6.03 -8.36 3.24
N ARG A 263 5.03 -8.65 4.07
CA ARG A 263 3.99 -7.68 4.43
C ARG A 263 4.62 -6.41 5.03
N PRO A 264 4.27 -5.22 4.52
CA PRO A 264 4.90 -3.99 4.96
C PRO A 264 4.40 -3.55 6.35
N SER A 265 3.16 -3.89 6.70
CA SER A 265 2.60 -3.76 8.06
C SER A 265 1.63 -4.90 8.38
N PRO A 266 1.28 -5.11 9.67
CA PRO A 266 0.30 -6.13 10.06
C PRO A 266 -1.08 -5.96 9.40
N ASN A 267 -1.48 -4.73 9.11
CA ASN A 267 -2.78 -4.41 8.51
C ASN A 267 -2.74 -4.21 6.99
N LEU A 268 -1.63 -4.46 6.32
CA LEU A 268 -1.57 -4.54 4.85
C LEU A 268 -1.15 -5.95 4.41
N PRO A 269 -2.00 -6.98 4.63
CA PRO A 269 -1.61 -8.37 4.49
C PRO A 269 -1.55 -8.89 3.04
N THR A 270 -2.15 -8.18 2.09
CA THR A 270 -2.33 -8.62 0.69
C THR A 270 -2.00 -7.50 -0.30
N ASP A 271 -1.75 -7.86 -1.56
CA ASP A 271 -1.61 -6.86 -2.63
C ASP A 271 -2.87 -6.02 -2.80
N GLN A 272 -4.06 -6.59 -2.60
CA GLN A 272 -5.32 -5.86 -2.69
C GLN A 272 -5.39 -4.75 -1.63
N SER A 273 -5.09 -5.07 -0.36
CA SER A 273 -5.05 -4.07 0.73
C SER A 273 -4.05 -2.95 0.43
N ILE A 274 -2.87 -3.29 -0.12
CA ILE A 274 -1.83 -2.33 -0.52
C ILE A 274 -2.31 -1.40 -1.65
N ARG A 275 -3.01 -1.95 -2.64
CA ARG A 275 -3.51 -1.18 -3.80
C ARG A 275 -4.72 -0.30 -3.42
N LEU A 276 -5.56 -0.76 -2.49
CA LEU A 276 -6.68 0.00 -1.95
C LEU A 276 -6.25 1.09 -0.95
N TYR A 277 -5.13 0.89 -0.25
CA TYR A 277 -4.68 1.73 0.86
C TYR A 277 -4.69 3.24 0.57
N PRO A 278 -4.19 3.76 -0.58
CA PRO A 278 -4.23 5.19 -0.86
C PRO A 278 -5.66 5.80 -0.85
N SER A 279 -6.67 5.00 -1.20
CA SER A 279 -8.08 5.43 -1.24
C SER A 279 -8.78 5.17 0.09
N ILE A 280 -8.60 3.97 0.66
CA ILE A 280 -9.36 3.52 1.82
C ILE A 280 -8.82 4.09 3.14
N CYS A 281 -7.52 4.39 3.23
CA CYS A 281 -6.97 4.96 4.46
C CYS A 281 -7.54 6.34 4.80
N LEU A 282 -8.15 7.06 3.86
CA LEU A 282 -8.89 8.30 4.14
C LEU A 282 -10.01 8.11 5.17
N PHE A 283 -10.61 6.92 5.23
CA PHE A 283 -11.64 6.60 6.21
C PHE A 283 -11.11 6.52 7.64
N GLU A 284 -9.81 6.41 7.88
CA GLU A 284 -9.25 6.55 9.24
C GLU A 284 -9.45 7.97 9.81
N GLY A 285 -9.68 8.96 8.93
CA GLY A 285 -10.12 10.30 9.30
C GLY A 285 -11.63 10.42 9.48
N THR A 286 -12.39 9.34 9.49
CA THR A 286 -13.87 9.33 9.55
C THR A 286 -14.40 8.42 10.67
N ASN A 287 -15.71 8.34 10.82
CA ASN A 287 -16.38 7.38 11.72
C ASN A 287 -16.58 5.97 11.09
N VAL A 288 -15.88 5.66 9.99
CA VAL A 288 -15.97 4.40 9.26
C VAL A 288 -14.75 3.52 9.57
N SER A 289 -14.99 2.28 9.98
CA SER A 289 -13.95 1.27 10.11
C SER A 289 -13.41 0.88 8.75
N VAL A 290 -12.08 0.80 8.64
CA VAL A 290 -11.36 0.22 7.50
C VAL A 290 -11.04 -1.26 7.70
N GLY A 291 -11.75 -1.96 8.59
CA GLY A 291 -11.56 -3.40 8.79
C GLY A 291 -10.37 -3.79 9.67
N ARG A 292 -9.70 -2.85 10.34
CA ARG A 292 -8.75 -3.19 11.42
C ARG A 292 -9.48 -4.00 12.50
N GLY A 293 -8.84 -5.04 13.01
CA GLY A 293 -9.48 -6.01 13.91
C GLY A 293 -10.32 -7.08 13.18
N THR A 294 -10.18 -7.20 11.86
CA THR A 294 -10.72 -8.31 11.05
C THR A 294 -9.58 -9.06 10.35
N SER A 295 -9.90 -10.08 9.55
CA SER A 295 -8.92 -10.78 8.70
C SER A 295 -8.58 -10.04 7.41
N THR A 296 -9.33 -9.00 7.05
CA THR A 296 -9.26 -8.30 5.75
C THR A 296 -9.19 -6.77 5.93
N PRO A 297 -8.23 -6.23 6.71
CA PRO A 297 -8.06 -4.78 6.86
C PRO A 297 -7.77 -4.10 5.52
N PHE A 298 -8.31 -2.90 5.35
CA PHE A 298 -8.35 -2.08 4.12
C PHE A 298 -9.05 -2.72 2.91
N GLU A 299 -9.57 -3.94 3.05
CA GLU A 299 -10.41 -4.61 2.05
C GLU A 299 -11.88 -4.62 2.46
N VAL A 300 -12.23 -4.07 3.62
CA VAL A 300 -13.62 -3.86 4.03
C VAL A 300 -13.77 -2.47 4.62
N ILE A 301 -14.91 -1.84 4.39
CA ILE A 301 -15.28 -0.56 4.98
C ILE A 301 -16.69 -0.62 5.55
N GLY A 302 -16.91 -0.05 6.74
CA GLY A 302 -18.22 -0.13 7.39
C GLY A 302 -18.33 0.71 8.65
N SER A 303 -19.55 1.09 9.03
CA SER A 303 -19.82 1.79 10.29
C SER A 303 -21.19 1.41 10.84
N PRO A 304 -21.42 1.50 12.16
CA PRO A 304 -22.76 1.47 12.74
C PRO A 304 -23.65 2.62 12.22
N SER A 305 -23.06 3.73 11.75
CA SER A 305 -23.80 4.87 11.19
C SER A 305 -24.12 4.73 9.70
N GLN A 306 -23.99 3.52 9.13
CA GLN A 306 -24.40 3.22 7.76
C GLN A 306 -25.72 2.44 7.76
N PRO A 307 -26.53 2.54 6.70
CA PRO A 307 -27.79 1.80 6.60
C PRO A 307 -27.58 0.28 6.72
N ALA A 308 -28.46 -0.39 7.47
CA ALA A 308 -28.41 -1.85 7.60
C ALA A 308 -28.67 -2.60 6.28
N THR A 309 -29.16 -1.90 5.25
CA THR A 309 -29.37 -2.42 3.88
C THR A 309 -28.08 -2.56 3.06
N ARG A 310 -26.94 -2.13 3.60
CA ARG A 310 -25.63 -2.33 2.97
C ARG A 310 -25.38 -3.84 2.74
N PRO A 311 -24.73 -4.21 1.63
CA PRO A 311 -24.61 -5.61 1.21
C PRO A 311 -23.63 -6.45 2.06
N PHE A 312 -22.86 -5.81 2.95
CA PHE A 312 -21.88 -6.49 3.79
C PHE A 312 -21.92 -5.95 5.22
N SER A 313 -21.51 -6.77 6.19
CA SER A 313 -21.30 -6.33 7.55
C SER A 313 -20.18 -7.11 8.24
N PHE A 314 -19.54 -6.49 9.22
CA PHE A 314 -18.47 -7.10 10.01
C PHE A 314 -18.40 -6.47 11.41
N THR A 315 -17.70 -7.14 12.32
CA THR A 315 -17.47 -6.64 13.69
C THR A 315 -15.97 -6.66 13.98
N PRO A 316 -15.30 -5.50 14.08
CA PRO A 316 -13.91 -5.42 14.52
C PRO A 316 -13.70 -6.06 15.90
N LYS A 317 -12.65 -6.85 16.06
CA LYS A 317 -12.24 -7.45 17.35
C LYS A 317 -10.71 -7.38 17.51
N PRO A 318 -10.18 -7.33 18.75
CA PRO A 318 -8.74 -7.34 18.99
C PRO A 318 -8.05 -8.50 18.30
N ASN A 319 -6.94 -8.23 17.62
CA ASN A 319 -6.05 -9.23 17.05
C ASN A 319 -4.59 -8.74 17.06
N ALA A 320 -3.65 -9.56 16.57
CA ALA A 320 -2.23 -9.20 16.58
C ALA A 320 -1.90 -7.94 15.77
N GLY A 321 -2.65 -7.69 14.68
CA GLY A 321 -2.49 -6.48 13.87
C GLY A 321 -3.18 -5.26 14.46
N SER A 322 -4.19 -5.41 15.30
CA SER A 322 -4.87 -4.29 15.95
C SER A 322 -5.41 -4.73 17.31
N PRO A 323 -4.63 -4.56 18.40
CA PRO A 323 -5.06 -4.95 19.74
C PRO A 323 -6.22 -4.10 20.28
N ALA A 324 -6.37 -2.88 19.79
CA ALA A 324 -7.47 -1.97 20.13
C ALA A 324 -8.05 -1.37 18.84
N PRO A 325 -8.82 -2.14 18.05
CA PRO A 325 -9.30 -1.67 16.75
C PRO A 325 -10.36 -0.58 16.90
N PRO A 326 -10.43 0.39 15.97
CA PRO A 326 -11.55 1.31 15.89
C PRO A 326 -12.87 0.55 15.78
N LEU A 327 -13.92 1.06 16.45
CA LEU A 327 -15.25 0.45 16.51
C LEU A 327 -15.25 -1.00 17.05
N ASN A 328 -14.33 -1.29 17.98
CA ASN A 328 -14.22 -2.59 18.65
C ASN A 328 -15.57 -3.10 19.17
N GLY A 329 -15.96 -4.31 18.75
CA GLY A 329 -17.18 -4.98 19.19
C GLY A 329 -18.47 -4.44 18.56
N GLN A 330 -18.40 -3.41 17.70
CA GLN A 330 -19.58 -2.80 17.09
C GLN A 330 -19.85 -3.41 15.70
N LEU A 331 -21.11 -3.74 15.43
CA LEU A 331 -21.53 -4.22 14.11
C LEU A 331 -21.49 -3.06 13.10
N CYS A 332 -20.66 -3.21 12.08
CA CYS A 332 -20.44 -2.24 11.03
C CYS A 332 -21.13 -2.69 9.74
N TYR A 333 -21.99 -1.84 9.17
CA TYR A 333 -22.63 -2.09 7.87
C TYR A 333 -21.83 -1.38 6.77
N GLY A 334 -21.61 -2.04 5.63
CA GLY A 334 -20.81 -1.46 4.56
C GLY A 334 -20.51 -2.40 3.39
N LEU A 335 -19.25 -2.41 2.93
CA LEU A 335 -18.82 -3.08 1.70
C LEU A 335 -17.64 -4.02 1.95
N ASN A 336 -17.62 -5.13 1.20
CA ASN A 336 -16.43 -5.94 0.98
C ASN A 336 -15.79 -5.53 -0.35
N LEU A 337 -14.50 -5.24 -0.33
CA LEU A 337 -13.69 -4.70 -1.42
C LEU A 337 -12.56 -5.66 -1.83
N ALA A 338 -12.54 -6.91 -1.33
CA ALA A 338 -11.50 -7.90 -1.65
C ALA A 338 -11.34 -8.13 -3.17
N ASP A 339 -12.45 -8.08 -3.92
CA ASP A 339 -12.46 -8.24 -5.38
C ASP A 339 -12.75 -6.92 -6.13
N ALA A 340 -12.81 -5.79 -5.41
CA ALA A 340 -13.11 -4.51 -6.02
C ALA A 340 -11.90 -3.98 -6.82
N PRO A 341 -12.12 -3.26 -7.93
CA PRO A 341 -11.05 -2.52 -8.58
C PRO A 341 -10.42 -1.53 -7.59
N ALA A 342 -9.10 -1.65 -7.40
CA ALA A 342 -8.36 -0.74 -6.53
C ALA A 342 -8.17 0.67 -7.11
N ARG A 343 -8.60 0.88 -8.37
CA ARG A 343 -8.46 2.13 -9.12
C ARG A 343 -9.66 2.39 -10.01
N GLU A 344 -9.97 3.67 -10.19
CA GLU A 344 -10.93 4.14 -11.18
C GLU A 344 -10.23 5.12 -12.12
N SER A 345 -10.28 4.86 -13.42
CA SER A 345 -9.68 5.74 -14.44
C SER A 345 -8.22 6.14 -14.14
N SER A 346 -7.44 5.21 -13.57
CA SER A 346 -6.03 5.39 -13.11
C SER A 346 -5.82 6.30 -11.88
N GLY A 347 -6.87 6.70 -11.16
CA GLY A 347 -6.80 7.52 -9.94
C GLY A 347 -7.23 6.80 -8.66
N LEU A 348 -7.29 7.56 -7.56
CA LEU A 348 -7.89 7.15 -6.27
C LEU A 348 -9.37 6.78 -6.47
N VAL A 349 -9.94 5.93 -5.61
CA VAL A 349 -11.35 5.53 -5.68
C VAL A 349 -12.19 6.35 -4.70
N LEU A 350 -12.67 7.51 -5.13
CA LEU A 350 -13.38 8.46 -4.27
C LEU A 350 -14.85 8.12 -4.07
N LYS A 351 -15.47 7.36 -5.00
CA LYS A 351 -16.88 7.00 -4.93
C LYS A 351 -17.28 6.41 -3.59
N TYR A 352 -16.39 5.64 -2.93
CA TYR A 352 -16.70 5.03 -1.63
C TYR A 352 -16.84 6.10 -0.55
N LEU A 353 -15.93 7.06 -0.50
CA LEU A 353 -15.97 8.13 0.50
C LEU A 353 -17.20 9.02 0.29
N LEU A 354 -17.51 9.36 -0.97
CA LEU A 354 -18.69 10.13 -1.34
C LEU A 354 -19.98 9.42 -0.95
N ASP A 355 -20.10 8.14 -1.32
CA ASP A 355 -21.25 7.30 -1.05
C ASP A 355 -21.47 7.07 0.45
N PHE A 356 -20.40 6.77 1.21
CA PHE A 356 -20.49 6.58 2.65
C PHE A 356 -20.89 7.87 3.37
N TYR A 357 -20.37 9.03 2.97
CA TYR A 357 -20.84 10.31 3.51
C TYR A 357 -22.30 10.57 3.16
N GLN A 358 -22.69 10.36 1.91
CA GLN A 358 -24.04 10.62 1.43
C GLN A 358 -25.08 9.79 2.18
N GLN A 359 -24.80 8.50 2.41
CA GLN A 359 -25.70 7.56 3.07
C GLN A 359 -25.54 7.52 4.61
N SER A 360 -24.57 8.23 5.19
CA SER A 360 -24.36 8.21 6.64
C SER A 360 -25.60 8.74 7.37
N THR A 361 -26.04 8.00 8.39
CA THR A 361 -27.09 8.44 9.32
C THR A 361 -26.56 9.42 10.36
N ASP A 362 -25.23 9.60 10.44
CA ASP A 362 -24.55 10.57 11.30
C ASP A 362 -23.56 11.40 10.48
N LYS A 363 -24.08 12.36 9.70
CA LYS A 363 -23.24 13.26 8.90
C LYS A 363 -22.47 14.26 9.74
N ALA A 364 -23.03 14.65 10.89
CA ALA A 364 -22.43 15.65 11.77
C ALA A 364 -21.08 15.18 12.33
N ASN A 365 -20.95 13.88 12.64
CA ASN A 365 -19.71 13.29 13.15
C ASN A 365 -18.97 12.42 12.12
N PHE A 366 -19.34 12.47 10.84
CA PHE A 366 -18.72 11.62 9.83
C PHE A 366 -17.21 11.86 9.73
N PHE A 367 -16.76 13.12 9.71
CA PHE A 367 -15.34 13.48 9.61
C PHE A 367 -14.73 13.76 10.98
N GLY A 368 -13.70 12.98 11.33
CA GLY A 368 -12.89 13.17 12.53
C GLY A 368 -11.83 14.27 12.38
N LYS A 369 -11.11 14.58 13.47
CA LYS A 369 -10.06 15.62 13.49
C LYS A 369 -8.81 15.28 12.66
N TYR A 370 -8.66 14.02 12.29
CA TYR A 370 -7.48 13.50 11.59
C TYR A 370 -7.62 13.55 10.06
N PHE A 371 -8.82 13.84 9.55
CA PHE A 371 -9.09 13.84 8.11
C PHE A 371 -8.16 14.78 7.33
N GLU A 372 -7.97 16.02 7.78
CA GLU A 372 -7.10 17.00 7.11
C GLU A 372 -5.63 16.61 7.17
N GLN A 373 -5.20 15.86 8.17
CA GLN A 373 -3.82 15.36 8.21
C GLN A 373 -3.59 14.30 7.13
N LEU A 374 -4.61 13.49 6.83
CA LEU A 374 -4.58 12.49 5.77
C LEU A 374 -4.76 13.09 4.37
N THR A 375 -5.72 13.99 4.20
CA THR A 375 -5.99 14.65 2.90
C THR A 375 -4.98 15.75 2.60
N GLY A 376 -4.40 16.36 3.63
CA GLY A 376 -3.43 17.45 3.51
C GLY A 376 -4.05 18.81 3.18
N THR A 377 -5.38 18.93 3.20
CA THR A 377 -6.13 20.15 2.87
C THR A 377 -7.55 20.05 3.46
N PRO A 378 -8.19 21.17 3.86
CA PRO A 378 -9.59 21.16 4.27
C PRO A 378 -10.55 21.05 3.08
N ALA A 379 -10.06 21.29 1.85
CA ALA A 379 -10.89 21.41 0.66
C ALA A 379 -11.73 20.16 0.39
N LEU A 380 -11.16 18.96 0.52
CA LEU A 380 -11.89 17.72 0.24
C LEU A 380 -13.11 17.56 1.16
N ARG A 381 -12.96 17.81 2.47
CA ARG A 381 -14.08 17.76 3.42
C ARG A 381 -15.17 18.75 3.01
N GLN A 382 -14.79 20.00 2.77
CA GLN A 382 -15.71 21.07 2.42
C GLN A 382 -16.49 20.76 1.14
N GLN A 383 -15.80 20.24 0.13
CA GLN A 383 -16.40 19.87 -1.16
C GLN A 383 -17.40 18.71 -1.00
N ILE A 384 -17.05 17.69 -0.21
CA ILE A 384 -17.95 16.58 0.08
C ILE A 384 -19.20 17.07 0.82
N ILE A 385 -19.03 17.91 1.85
CA ILE A 385 -20.16 18.46 2.63
C ILE A 385 -21.08 19.32 1.76
N THR A 386 -20.51 20.12 0.87
CA THR A 386 -21.26 21.00 -0.05
C THR A 386 -21.82 20.29 -1.28
N GLY A 387 -21.64 18.97 -1.39
CA GLY A 387 -22.24 18.17 -2.45
C GLY A 387 -21.59 18.35 -3.82
N LYS A 388 -20.30 18.71 -3.87
CA LYS A 388 -19.53 18.76 -5.12
C LYS A 388 -19.47 17.38 -5.75
N SER A 389 -19.61 17.33 -7.07
CA SER A 389 -19.40 16.10 -7.85
C SER A 389 -17.95 15.64 -7.77
N GLU A 390 -17.70 14.36 -8.02
CA GLU A 390 -16.35 13.81 -8.05
C GLU A 390 -15.47 14.53 -9.10
N ALA A 391 -16.05 14.90 -10.25
CA ALA A 391 -15.36 15.64 -11.30
C ALA A 391 -14.91 17.03 -10.82
N GLU A 392 -15.76 17.77 -10.10
CA GLU A 392 -15.40 19.07 -9.52
C GLU A 392 -14.30 18.93 -8.46
N ILE A 393 -14.41 17.91 -7.60
CA ILE A 393 -13.40 17.61 -6.57
C ILE A 393 -12.04 17.36 -7.21
N ARG A 394 -11.96 16.46 -8.20
CA ARG A 394 -10.72 16.14 -8.91
C ARG A 394 -10.15 17.35 -9.65
N SER A 395 -11.01 18.11 -10.33
CA SER A 395 -10.62 19.34 -11.03
C SER A 395 -9.96 20.35 -10.08
N SER A 396 -10.40 20.40 -8.82
CA SER A 396 -9.85 21.34 -7.84
C SER A 396 -8.38 21.11 -7.47
N TRP A 397 -7.89 19.86 -7.44
CA TRP A 397 -6.48 19.56 -7.15
C TRP A 397 -5.62 19.35 -8.38
N GLN A 398 -6.22 19.22 -9.57
CA GLN A 398 -5.49 18.96 -10.81
C GLN A 398 -4.34 19.95 -11.06
N PRO A 399 -4.50 21.28 -10.84
CA PRO A 399 -3.40 22.22 -11.05
C PRO A 399 -2.18 21.97 -10.14
N GLY A 400 -2.43 21.58 -8.88
CA GLY A 400 -1.37 21.20 -7.94
C GLY A 400 -0.70 19.88 -8.34
N LEU A 401 -1.51 18.92 -8.78
CA LEU A 401 -1.07 17.61 -9.25
C LEU A 401 -0.20 17.71 -10.52
N ASP A 402 -0.55 18.59 -11.46
CA ASP A 402 0.23 18.82 -12.70
C ASP A 402 1.59 19.46 -12.41
N LYS A 403 1.63 20.42 -11.48
CA LYS A 403 2.88 20.99 -10.97
C LYS A 403 3.75 19.91 -10.33
N PHE A 404 3.16 19.07 -9.48
CA PHE A 404 3.88 17.96 -8.86
C PHE A 404 4.41 16.97 -9.89
N LYS A 405 3.59 16.53 -10.87
CA LYS A 405 4.02 15.62 -11.94
C LYS A 405 5.19 16.20 -12.75
N THR A 406 5.17 17.49 -13.02
CA THR A 406 6.28 18.19 -13.69
C THR A 406 7.55 18.19 -12.84
N LEU A 407 7.41 18.45 -11.53
CA LEU A 407 8.53 18.45 -10.58
C LEU A 407 9.13 17.04 -10.42
N ARG A 408 8.26 16.04 -10.23
CA ARG A 408 8.57 14.62 -10.07
C ARG A 408 9.49 14.09 -11.17
N ARG A 409 9.26 14.48 -12.43
CA ARG A 409 10.05 14.05 -13.60
C ARG A 409 11.54 14.33 -13.49
N LYS A 410 11.95 15.37 -12.75
CA LYS A 410 13.37 15.69 -12.54
C LYS A 410 14.11 14.66 -11.70
N TYR A 411 13.37 13.86 -10.94
CA TYR A 411 13.90 12.96 -9.91
C TYR A 411 13.68 11.49 -10.21
N LEU A 412 13.00 11.16 -11.32
CA LEU A 412 12.74 9.77 -11.70
C LEU A 412 14.04 9.04 -12.02
N LEU A 413 14.21 7.87 -11.41
CA LEU A 413 15.29 6.93 -11.69
C LEU A 413 14.84 5.85 -12.68
N TYR A 414 13.52 5.69 -12.85
CA TYR A 414 12.90 4.64 -13.65
C TYR A 414 11.93 5.23 -14.67
N PRO A 415 11.76 4.61 -15.85
CA PRO A 415 10.76 5.02 -16.82
C PRO A 415 9.35 5.02 -16.22
N GLU A 416 8.48 5.93 -16.69
CA GLU A 416 7.08 5.95 -16.27
C GLU A 416 6.29 4.75 -16.81
N ARG A 417 6.71 4.17 -17.94
CA ARG A 417 6.13 2.98 -18.57
C ARG A 417 7.21 2.00 -18.96
#